data_AF-A0A7Y5KP46-F1
#
_entry.id   AF-A0A7Y5KP46-F1
#
_cell.length_a   1.000
_cell.length_b   1.000
_cell.length_c   1.000
_cell.angle_alpha   90.00
_cell.angle_beta   90.00
_cell.angle_gamma   90.00
#
_symmetry.space_group_name_H-M   'P 1'
#
loop_
_entity.id
_entity.type
_entity.pdbx_description
1 polymer ?
#
loop_
_entity_poly.entity_id
_entity_poly.type
_entity_poly.pdbx_seq_one_letter_code
_entity_poly.pdbx_strand_id
1 'polypeptide(L)'
;MSDVEPRIRAAWQEWLNALGSDPEAAIAAAQVYGALSSDGRDAWLTALEEDGPSLGVPKVALYAPLLSVEVDPARIERIRRGMESDGPVVSMRHTVALRGVARDKSRIAALIAPLYADFVQVLWCSYRTHTGFDWVRLDSIQRAASAPRAGDRAEGIVLEATPLKLVVEELALAILAQRRRGHEIPDSMVGFANLFDAKIDADTGS
;
A
#
# COMPACT_ATOMS: atom_id res chain seq x y z
N MET A 1 -31.40 -6.46 -19.92
CA MET A 1 -29.95 -6.21 -19.84
C MET A 1 -29.54 -5.61 -21.17
N SER A 2 -29.09 -4.35 -21.18
CA SER A 2 -28.58 -3.73 -22.40
C SER A 2 -27.33 -4.50 -22.81
N ASP A 3 -27.36 -5.11 -23.99
CA ASP A 3 -26.18 -5.74 -24.57
C ASP A 3 -25.13 -4.64 -24.76
N VAL A 4 -24.05 -4.68 -23.96
CA VAL A 4 -22.99 -3.67 -24.06
C VAL A 4 -22.33 -3.84 -25.42
N GLU A 5 -22.31 -2.77 -26.20
CA GLU A 5 -21.80 -2.82 -27.57
C GLU A 5 -20.39 -3.46 -27.59
N PRO A 6 -20.13 -4.48 -28.43
CA PRO A 6 -18.89 -5.25 -28.38
C PRO A 6 -17.60 -4.40 -28.43
N ARG A 7 -17.64 -3.27 -29.16
CA ARG A 7 -16.51 -2.32 -29.22
C ARG A 7 -16.22 -1.63 -27.90
N ILE A 8 -17.25 -1.36 -27.09
CA ILE A 8 -17.11 -0.70 -25.78
C ILE A 8 -16.47 -1.68 -24.80
N ARG A 9 -16.95 -2.94 -24.80
CA ARG A 9 -16.37 -4.02 -24.00
C ARG A 9 -14.90 -4.26 -24.38
N ALA A 10 -14.57 -4.31 -25.66
CA ALA A 10 -13.19 -4.49 -26.11
C ALA A 10 -12.27 -3.33 -25.67
N ALA A 11 -12.73 -2.07 -25.82
CA ALA A 11 -11.95 -0.91 -25.36
C ALA A 11 -11.75 -0.90 -23.84
N TRP A 12 -12.78 -1.28 -23.07
CA TRP A 12 -12.70 -1.44 -21.63
C TRP A 12 -11.67 -2.52 -21.23
N GLN A 13 -11.75 -3.70 -21.83
CA GLN A 13 -10.83 -4.81 -21.55
C GLN A 13 -9.37 -4.47 -21.92
N GLU A 14 -9.16 -3.78 -23.05
CA GLU A 14 -7.83 -3.31 -23.46
C GLU A 14 -7.25 -2.32 -22.44
N TRP A 15 -8.08 -1.38 -21.96
CA TRP A 15 -7.65 -0.45 -20.95
C TRP A 15 -7.33 -1.14 -19.62
N LEU A 16 -8.14 -2.12 -19.19
CA LEU A 16 -7.85 -2.92 -18.00
C LEU A 16 -6.56 -3.76 -18.15
N ASN A 17 -6.26 -4.27 -19.35
CA ASN A 17 -4.98 -4.93 -19.62
C ASN A 17 -3.78 -3.99 -19.41
N ALA A 18 -3.92 -2.72 -19.78
CA ALA A 18 -2.88 -1.72 -19.58
C ALA A 18 -2.55 -1.50 -18.10
N LEU A 19 -3.49 -1.65 -17.15
CA LEU A 19 -3.21 -1.49 -15.71
C LEU A 19 -2.10 -2.43 -15.21
N GLY A 20 -1.95 -3.61 -15.81
CA GLY A 20 -0.91 -4.57 -15.43
C GLY A 20 0.51 -4.17 -15.83
N SER A 21 0.68 -3.21 -16.75
CA SER A 21 1.98 -2.87 -17.36
C SER A 21 2.25 -1.38 -17.54
N ASP A 22 1.22 -0.52 -17.51
CA ASP A 22 1.30 0.92 -17.69
C ASP A 22 0.90 1.66 -16.40
N PRO A 23 1.86 2.34 -15.75
CA PRO A 23 1.58 3.14 -14.57
C PRO A 23 0.81 4.43 -14.80
N GLU A 24 0.80 5.05 -15.98
CA GLU A 24 -0.15 6.14 -16.25
C GLU A 24 -1.58 5.61 -16.31
N ALA A 25 -1.79 4.41 -16.86
CA ALA A 25 -3.11 3.80 -16.90
C ALA A 25 -3.66 3.50 -15.50
N ALA A 26 -2.82 2.98 -14.59
CA ALA A 26 -3.18 2.77 -13.19
C ALA A 26 -3.49 4.08 -12.45
N ILE A 27 -2.68 5.12 -12.63
CA ILE A 27 -2.92 6.45 -12.03
C ILE A 27 -4.21 7.07 -12.59
N ALA A 28 -4.41 7.00 -13.90
CA ALA A 28 -5.63 7.48 -14.55
C ALA A 28 -6.86 6.72 -14.04
N ALA A 29 -6.77 5.40 -13.83
CA ALA A 29 -7.84 4.60 -13.26
C ALA A 29 -8.21 5.07 -11.84
N ALA A 30 -7.21 5.31 -10.99
CA ALA A 30 -7.43 5.87 -9.65
C ALA A 30 -8.09 7.26 -9.71
N GLN A 31 -7.62 8.14 -10.60
CA GLN A 31 -8.17 9.50 -10.76
C GLN A 31 -9.63 9.46 -11.25
N VAL A 32 -9.91 8.69 -12.30
CA VAL A 32 -11.26 8.55 -12.86
C VAL A 32 -12.19 7.98 -11.80
N TYR A 33 -11.82 6.88 -11.16
CA TYR A 33 -12.61 6.26 -10.10
C TYR A 33 -12.87 7.23 -8.93
N GLY A 34 -11.83 7.95 -8.49
CA GLY A 34 -11.92 8.96 -7.44
C GLY A 34 -12.90 10.09 -7.77
N ALA A 35 -13.07 10.45 -9.05
CA ALA A 35 -13.98 11.47 -9.52
C ALA A 35 -15.45 10.99 -9.69
N LEU A 36 -15.72 9.68 -9.64
CA LEU A 36 -17.06 9.13 -9.78
C LEU A 36 -17.94 9.40 -8.55
N SER A 37 -19.26 9.43 -8.77
CA SER A 37 -20.26 9.34 -7.70
C SER A 37 -20.21 7.98 -7.01
N SER A 38 -20.87 7.85 -5.85
CA SER A 38 -20.99 6.54 -5.16
C SER A 38 -21.54 5.45 -6.09
N ASP A 39 -22.66 5.72 -6.76
CA ASP A 39 -23.27 4.77 -7.71
C ASP A 39 -22.33 4.43 -8.87
N GLY A 40 -21.56 5.41 -9.36
CA GLY A 40 -20.56 5.19 -10.42
C GLY A 40 -19.42 4.28 -9.96
N ARG A 41 -18.93 4.46 -8.73
CA ARG A 41 -17.93 3.57 -8.13
C ARG A 41 -18.46 2.17 -7.91
N ASP A 42 -19.69 2.03 -7.47
CA ASP A 42 -20.32 0.72 -7.29
C ASP A 42 -20.53 -0.01 -8.62
N ALA A 43 -20.97 0.71 -9.67
CA ALA A 43 -21.08 0.18 -11.02
C ALA A 43 -19.71 -0.23 -11.59
N TRP A 44 -18.66 0.55 -11.35
CA TRP A 44 -17.30 0.21 -11.75
C TRP A 44 -16.81 -1.08 -11.11
N LEU A 45 -17.00 -1.23 -9.78
CA LEU A 45 -16.60 -2.43 -9.06
C LEU A 45 -17.38 -3.65 -9.55
N THR A 46 -18.67 -3.51 -9.85
CA THR A 46 -19.48 -4.59 -10.44
C THR A 46 -18.95 -4.99 -11.82
N ALA A 47 -18.63 -4.02 -12.69
CA ALA A 47 -18.05 -4.30 -14.00
C ALA A 47 -16.68 -5.01 -13.89
N LEU A 48 -15.85 -4.64 -12.91
CA LEU A 48 -14.58 -5.34 -12.65
C LEU A 48 -14.79 -6.77 -12.15
N GLU A 49 -15.79 -7.02 -11.31
CA GLU A 49 -16.11 -8.37 -10.82
C GLU A 49 -16.62 -9.28 -11.96
N GLU A 50 -17.37 -8.72 -12.91
CA GLU A 50 -17.89 -9.44 -14.07
C GLU A 50 -16.81 -9.70 -15.12
N ASP A 51 -16.03 -8.69 -15.48
CA ASP A 51 -15.08 -8.78 -16.60
C ASP A 51 -13.68 -9.23 -16.16
N GLY A 52 -13.28 -8.93 -14.93
CA GLY A 52 -11.96 -9.20 -14.36
C GLY A 52 -11.46 -10.64 -14.52
N PRO A 53 -12.28 -11.68 -14.25
CA PRO A 53 -11.86 -13.07 -14.41
C PRO A 53 -11.50 -13.47 -15.84
N SER A 54 -11.98 -12.74 -16.85
CA SER A 54 -11.66 -12.99 -18.26
C SER A 54 -10.36 -12.33 -18.73
N LEU A 55 -9.77 -11.48 -17.88
CA LEU A 55 -8.56 -10.72 -18.17
C LEU A 55 -7.32 -11.48 -17.66
N GLY A 56 -6.23 -11.42 -18.43
CA GLY A 56 -4.93 -11.96 -18.02
C GLY A 56 -4.16 -11.05 -17.05
N VAL A 57 -4.86 -10.17 -16.33
CA VAL A 57 -4.29 -9.10 -15.51
C VAL A 57 -4.32 -9.51 -14.05
N PRO A 58 -3.21 -9.36 -13.31
CA PRO A 58 -3.20 -9.58 -11.87
C PRO A 58 -4.27 -8.73 -11.18
N LYS A 59 -5.06 -9.31 -10.28
CA LYS A 59 -6.12 -8.62 -9.53
C LYS A 59 -5.56 -7.46 -8.72
N VAL A 60 -4.33 -7.59 -8.21
CA VAL A 60 -3.64 -6.47 -7.56
C VAL A 60 -3.53 -5.24 -8.48
N ALA A 61 -3.29 -5.42 -9.79
CA ALA A 61 -3.22 -4.31 -10.73
C ALA A 61 -4.60 -3.69 -11.01
N LEU A 62 -5.66 -4.49 -11.02
CA LEU A 62 -7.04 -4.02 -11.22
C LEU A 62 -7.57 -3.23 -10.01
N TYR A 63 -7.29 -3.70 -8.80
CA TYR A 63 -7.96 -3.23 -7.58
C TYR A 63 -7.13 -2.25 -6.75
N ALA A 64 -5.80 -2.41 -6.70
CA ALA A 64 -5.00 -1.57 -5.83
C ALA A 64 -5.06 -0.06 -6.18
N PRO A 65 -5.16 0.36 -7.48
CA PRO A 65 -5.33 1.77 -7.80
C PRO A 65 -6.63 2.35 -7.22
N LEU A 66 -7.72 1.58 -7.23
CA LEU A 66 -8.99 2.01 -6.66
C LEU A 66 -8.90 2.11 -5.13
N LEU A 67 -8.23 1.14 -4.50
CA LEU A 67 -7.99 1.14 -3.06
C LEU A 67 -7.23 2.38 -2.59
N SER A 68 -6.36 2.96 -3.43
CA SER A 68 -5.55 4.13 -3.07
C SER A 68 -6.34 5.43 -2.88
N VAL A 69 -7.57 5.50 -3.42
CA VAL A 69 -8.41 6.70 -3.40
C VAL A 69 -9.78 6.48 -2.75
N GLU A 70 -10.11 5.25 -2.37
CA GLU A 70 -11.38 4.93 -1.71
C GLU A 70 -11.32 5.26 -0.21
N VAL A 71 -12.42 5.80 0.30
CA VAL A 71 -12.58 6.23 1.69
C VAL A 71 -13.76 5.54 2.38
N ASP A 72 -14.70 5.00 1.61
CA ASP A 72 -15.83 4.25 2.14
C ASP A 72 -15.40 2.86 2.63
N PRO A 73 -15.62 2.54 3.92
CA PRO A 73 -15.17 1.27 4.49
C PRO A 73 -15.75 0.03 3.81
N ALA A 74 -17.00 0.09 3.34
CA ALA A 74 -17.64 -1.06 2.71
C ALA A 74 -17.05 -1.34 1.32
N ARG A 75 -16.76 -0.30 0.53
CA ARG A 75 -16.06 -0.44 -0.76
C ARG A 75 -14.60 -0.83 -0.58
N ILE A 76 -13.90 -0.28 0.42
CA ILE A 76 -12.55 -0.74 0.77
C ILE A 76 -12.53 -2.25 0.98
N GLU A 77 -13.49 -2.78 1.75
CA GLU A 77 -13.59 -4.21 2.02
C GLU A 77 -13.97 -5.02 0.78
N ARG A 78 -14.85 -4.49 -0.08
CA ARG A 78 -15.19 -5.09 -1.38
C ARG A 78 -13.96 -5.20 -2.29
N ILE A 79 -13.16 -4.14 -2.37
CA ILE A 79 -11.92 -4.09 -3.16
C ILE A 79 -10.89 -5.08 -2.62
N ARG A 80 -10.71 -5.14 -1.29
CA ARG A 80 -9.80 -6.10 -0.64
C ARG A 80 -10.19 -7.55 -0.95
N ARG A 81 -11.47 -7.90 -0.84
CA ARG A 81 -11.98 -9.22 -1.24
C ARG A 81 -11.71 -9.56 -2.70
N GLY A 82 -11.82 -8.58 -3.59
CA GLY A 82 -11.40 -8.73 -4.99
C GLY A 82 -9.93 -9.13 -5.15
N MET A 83 -9.06 -8.71 -4.22
CA MET A 83 -7.62 -9.00 -4.23
C MET A 83 -7.22 -10.29 -3.47
N GLU A 84 -8.10 -10.91 -2.69
CA GLU A 84 -7.77 -12.03 -1.78
C GLU A 84 -7.17 -13.27 -2.48
N SER A 85 -7.31 -13.41 -3.80
CA SER A 85 -6.71 -14.50 -4.57
C SER A 85 -5.27 -14.24 -5.04
N ASP A 86 -4.84 -12.97 -5.04
CA ASP A 86 -3.55 -12.50 -5.56
C ASP A 86 -2.73 -11.79 -4.47
N GLY A 87 -3.11 -11.94 -3.20
CA GLY A 87 -2.71 -11.09 -2.09
C GLY A 87 -1.26 -10.61 -2.23
N PRO A 88 -1.00 -9.28 -2.29
CA PRO A 88 0.35 -8.78 -2.23
C PRO A 88 0.84 -9.04 -0.81
N VAL A 89 1.38 -10.24 -0.58
CA VAL A 89 2.14 -10.53 0.62
C VAL A 89 3.35 -9.62 0.51
N VAL A 90 3.39 -8.56 1.33
CA VAL A 90 4.61 -7.77 1.54
C VAL A 90 5.75 -8.76 1.75
N SER A 91 6.56 -8.94 0.71
CA SER A 91 7.64 -9.91 0.78
C SER A 91 8.82 -9.25 1.46
N MET A 92 9.12 -9.68 2.69
CA MET A 92 10.29 -9.22 3.44
C MET A 92 11.58 -9.29 2.62
N ARG A 93 11.66 -10.23 1.68
CA ARG A 93 12.85 -10.44 0.84
C ARG A 93 13.14 -9.29 -0.11
N HIS A 94 12.13 -8.51 -0.46
CA HIS A 94 12.27 -7.42 -1.44
C HIS A 94 11.90 -6.04 -0.88
N THR A 95 11.46 -5.97 0.38
CA THR A 95 11.21 -4.69 1.04
C THR A 95 12.53 -3.98 1.35
N VAL A 96 12.67 -2.76 0.85
CA VAL A 96 13.79 -1.85 1.17
C VAL A 96 13.39 -0.96 2.33
N ALA A 97 14.31 -0.74 3.27
CA ALA A 97 14.09 0.20 4.36
C ALA A 97 15.08 1.36 4.27
N LEU A 98 14.54 2.57 4.35
CA LEU A 98 15.30 3.80 4.54
C LEU A 98 14.99 4.37 5.91
N ARG A 99 15.98 4.98 6.55
CA ARG A 99 15.81 5.63 7.85
C ARG A 99 16.66 6.90 7.92
N GLY A 100 16.05 7.98 8.38
CA GLY A 100 16.73 9.20 8.81
C GLY A 100 16.59 9.39 10.31
N VAL A 101 17.62 9.99 10.94
CA VAL A 101 17.60 10.33 12.38
C VAL A 101 17.88 11.81 12.54
N ALA A 102 16.93 12.53 13.15
CA ALA A 102 17.10 13.95 13.47
C ALA A 102 18.02 14.17 14.67
N ARG A 103 18.41 15.43 14.88
CA ARG A 103 19.23 15.85 16.04
C ARG A 103 18.54 15.58 17.37
N ASP A 104 17.22 15.72 17.42
CA ASP A 104 16.39 15.51 18.62
C ASP A 104 16.00 14.03 18.84
N LYS A 105 16.61 13.11 18.08
CA LYS A 105 16.38 11.66 18.09
C LYS A 105 15.00 11.23 17.58
N SER A 106 14.20 12.13 17.00
CA SER A 106 13.09 11.71 16.12
C SER A 106 13.65 10.97 14.90
N ARG A 107 12.87 10.02 14.39
CA ARG A 107 13.26 9.19 13.25
C ARG A 107 12.16 9.25 12.21
N ILE A 108 12.58 9.26 10.94
CA ILE A 108 11.69 8.99 9.82
C ILE A 108 12.15 7.70 9.16
N ALA A 109 11.24 6.75 8.98
CA ALA A 109 11.47 5.55 8.20
C ALA A 109 10.56 5.51 6.97
N ALA A 110 11.08 4.95 5.89
CA ALA A 110 10.32 4.57 4.71
C ALA A 110 10.54 3.07 4.43
N LEU A 111 9.46 2.28 4.45
CA LEU A 111 9.48 0.89 4.02
C LEU A 111 8.88 0.81 2.62
N ILE A 112 9.70 0.45 1.64
CA ILE A 112 9.32 0.35 0.23
C ILE A 112 9.17 -1.13 -0.10
N ALA A 113 7.93 -1.60 -0.25
CA ALA A 113 7.64 -2.99 -0.59
C ALA A 113 7.14 -3.08 -2.04
N PRO A 114 7.69 -3.98 -2.88
CA PRO A 114 7.13 -4.24 -4.20
C PRO A 114 5.66 -4.67 -4.12
N LEU A 115 4.87 -4.21 -5.08
CA LEU A 115 3.44 -4.52 -5.17
C LEU A 115 3.18 -5.41 -6.39
N TYR A 116 3.45 -4.90 -7.60
CA TYR A 116 3.44 -5.63 -8.88
C TYR A 116 4.20 -4.82 -9.92
N ALA A 117 4.70 -5.45 -10.99
CA ALA A 117 5.47 -4.79 -12.05
C ALA A 117 6.52 -3.80 -11.47
N ASP A 118 6.51 -2.54 -11.93
CA ASP A 118 7.37 -1.46 -11.42
C ASP A 118 6.69 -0.61 -10.33
N PHE A 119 5.71 -1.15 -9.63
CA PHE A 119 4.98 -0.47 -8.56
C PHE A 119 5.38 -0.97 -7.18
N VAL A 120 5.39 -0.04 -6.25
CA VAL A 120 5.69 -0.25 -4.84
C VAL A 120 4.61 0.39 -3.98
N GLN A 121 4.47 -0.10 -2.76
CA GLN A 121 3.80 0.60 -1.68
C GLN A 121 4.88 1.16 -0.74
N VAL A 122 4.66 2.37 -0.23
CA VAL A 122 5.61 3.03 0.67
C VAL A 122 4.92 3.36 2.00
N LEU A 123 5.34 2.70 3.07
CA LEU A 123 4.95 3.04 4.42
C LEU A 123 5.95 4.03 5.01
N TRP A 124 5.50 5.24 5.27
CA TRP A 124 6.23 6.26 5.96
C TRP A 124 5.86 6.30 7.43
N CYS A 125 6.84 6.40 8.30
CA CYS A 125 6.64 6.55 9.74
C CYS A 125 7.54 7.66 10.28
N SER A 126 6.97 8.64 10.98
CA SER A 126 7.71 9.49 11.91
C SER A 126 7.46 9.03 13.33
N TYR A 127 8.53 8.77 14.09
CA TYR A 127 8.42 8.13 15.38
C TYR A 127 9.61 8.41 16.31
N ARG A 128 9.38 8.15 17.60
CA ARG A 128 10.44 7.89 18.57
C ARG A 128 10.18 6.54 19.24
N THR A 129 11.23 5.75 19.38
CA THR A 129 11.16 4.37 19.91
C THR A 129 10.56 4.26 21.31
N HIS A 130 10.51 5.35 22.08
CA HIS A 130 10.03 5.38 23.47
C HIS A 130 8.74 6.20 23.66
N THR A 131 8.27 6.91 22.62
CA THR A 131 7.04 7.72 22.71
C THR A 131 5.94 7.28 21.76
N GLY A 132 6.28 6.53 20.72
CA GLY A 132 5.34 6.12 19.67
C GLY A 132 5.55 6.90 18.39
N PHE A 133 4.48 6.97 17.59
CA PHE A 133 4.43 7.62 16.29
C PHE A 133 3.94 9.06 16.42
N ASP A 134 4.62 9.96 15.72
CA ASP A 134 4.11 11.31 15.47
C ASP A 134 3.11 11.27 14.30
N TRP A 135 3.41 10.49 13.27
CA TRP A 135 2.49 10.18 12.17
C TRP A 135 2.90 8.90 11.43
N VAL A 136 1.93 8.28 10.74
CA VAL A 136 2.14 7.15 9.82
C VAL A 136 1.33 7.37 8.56
N ARG A 137 1.97 7.26 7.39
CA ARG A 137 1.33 7.45 6.08
C ARG A 137 1.65 6.27 5.16
N LEU A 138 0.63 5.74 4.50
CA LEU A 138 0.80 4.72 3.47
C LEU A 138 0.54 5.33 2.10
N ASP A 139 1.56 5.32 1.24
CA ASP A 139 1.41 5.60 -0.18
C ASP A 139 1.16 4.26 -0.87
N SER A 140 -0.12 3.89 -1.04
CA SER A 140 -0.54 2.52 -1.40
C SER A 140 -0.04 2.05 -2.77
N ILE A 141 0.13 2.98 -3.72
CA ILE A 141 0.74 2.72 -5.02
C ILE A 141 1.61 3.90 -5.42
N GLN A 142 2.87 3.60 -5.72
CA GLN A 142 3.81 4.52 -6.32
C GLN A 142 4.68 3.79 -7.35
N ARG A 143 5.12 4.49 -8.40
CA ARG A 143 6.18 3.94 -9.27
C ARG A 143 7.46 3.77 -8.46
N ALA A 144 8.16 2.65 -8.66
CA ALA A 144 9.47 2.39 -8.07
C ALA A 144 10.47 3.51 -8.39
N ALA A 145 10.38 4.10 -9.59
CA ALA A 145 11.24 5.22 -10.00
C ALA A 145 11.05 6.49 -9.15
N SER A 146 9.83 6.72 -8.63
CA SER A 146 9.46 7.87 -7.81
C SER A 146 9.55 7.60 -6.30
N ALA A 147 9.74 6.33 -5.90
CA ALA A 147 9.92 5.94 -4.51
C ALA A 147 11.19 6.58 -3.93
N PRO A 148 11.20 6.87 -2.61
CA PRO A 148 12.35 7.49 -1.98
C PRO A 148 13.59 6.61 -2.08
N ARG A 149 14.76 7.24 -2.19
CA ARG A 149 16.07 6.60 -2.29
C ARG A 149 16.99 7.05 -1.16
N ALA A 150 18.04 6.28 -0.91
CA ALA A 150 19.09 6.72 0.00
C ALA A 150 19.72 8.03 -0.50
N GLY A 151 19.87 9.00 0.41
CA GLY A 151 20.30 10.37 0.11
C GLY A 151 19.16 11.37 -0.06
N ASP A 152 17.92 10.91 -0.30
CA ASP A 152 16.75 11.80 -0.34
C ASP A 152 16.46 12.39 1.03
N ARG A 153 15.69 13.48 1.05
CA ARG A 153 15.29 14.16 2.28
C ARG A 153 13.79 14.01 2.53
N ALA A 154 13.43 13.62 3.75
CA ALA A 154 12.07 13.69 4.27
C ALA A 154 12.06 14.65 5.47
N GLU A 155 11.22 15.67 5.44
CA GLU A 155 11.17 16.73 6.48
C GLU A 155 12.56 17.33 6.80
N GLY A 156 13.40 17.46 5.78
CA GLY A 156 14.77 17.97 5.91
C GLY A 156 15.80 16.96 6.47
N ILE A 157 15.38 15.78 6.90
CA ILE A 157 16.22 14.69 7.40
C ILE A 157 16.67 13.82 6.22
N VAL A 158 17.98 13.55 6.13
CA VAL A 158 18.54 12.68 5.08
C VAL A 158 18.22 11.21 5.41
N LEU A 159 17.71 10.49 4.42
CA LEU A 159 17.38 9.08 4.52
C LEU A 159 18.58 8.21 4.13
N GLU A 160 18.90 7.23 4.96
CA GLU A 160 19.97 6.27 4.71
C GLU A 160 19.40 4.87 4.51
N ALA A 161 19.97 4.11 3.56
CA ALA A 161 19.66 2.69 3.44
C ALA A 161 20.01 1.99 4.74
N THR A 162 19.02 1.35 5.36
CA THR A 162 19.15 0.74 6.69
C THR A 162 18.69 -0.70 6.60
N PRO A 163 19.36 -1.66 7.28
CA PRO A 163 18.88 -3.04 7.31
C PRO A 163 17.43 -3.12 7.77
N LEU A 164 16.56 -3.75 6.96
CA LEU A 164 15.12 -3.85 7.22
C LEU A 164 14.83 -4.34 8.63
N LYS A 165 15.56 -5.39 9.08
CA LYS A 165 15.42 -5.94 10.42
C LYS A 165 15.52 -4.86 11.49
N LEU A 166 16.54 -4.00 11.44
CA LEU A 166 16.78 -2.94 12.42
C LEU A 166 15.61 -1.95 12.48
N VAL A 167 15.12 -1.52 11.32
CA VAL A 167 13.98 -0.59 11.24
C VAL A 167 12.72 -1.24 11.81
N VAL A 168 12.47 -2.52 11.49
CA VAL A 168 11.35 -3.28 12.05
C VAL A 168 11.43 -3.38 13.58
N GLU A 169 12.61 -3.61 14.18
CA GLU A 169 12.73 -3.64 15.65
C GLU A 169 12.45 -2.27 16.28
N GLU A 170 12.93 -1.19 15.66
CA GLU A 170 12.66 0.17 16.14
C GLU A 170 11.18 0.53 16.04
N LEU A 171 10.50 0.16 14.96
CA LEU A 171 9.06 0.36 14.77
C LEU A 171 8.25 -0.48 15.77
N ALA A 172 8.66 -1.73 16.05
CA ALA A 172 8.02 -2.56 17.07
C ALA A 172 8.12 -1.91 18.47
N LEU A 173 9.25 -1.29 18.81
CA LEU A 173 9.40 -0.52 20.05
C LEU A 173 8.47 0.70 20.08
N ALA A 174 8.33 1.41 18.97
CA ALA A 174 7.41 2.54 18.86
C ALA A 174 5.95 2.10 19.02
N ILE A 175 5.54 0.99 18.39
CA ILE A 175 4.22 0.38 18.57
C ILE A 175 3.95 0.07 20.04
N LEU A 176 4.91 -0.57 20.72
CA LEU A 176 4.78 -0.90 22.14
C LEU A 176 4.66 0.36 23.02
N ALA A 177 5.47 1.39 22.74
CA ALA A 177 5.40 2.66 23.45
C ALA A 177 4.05 3.37 23.26
N GLN A 178 3.50 3.32 22.04
CA GLN A 178 2.19 3.91 21.72
C GLN A 178 1.06 3.21 22.47
N ARG A 179 1.03 1.87 22.45
CA ARG A 179 0.05 1.05 23.18
C ARG A 179 0.09 1.31 24.69
N ARG A 180 1.29 1.42 25.28
CA ARG A 180 1.47 1.73 26.72
C ARG A 180 0.87 3.08 27.13
N ARG A 181 0.70 4.00 26.18
CA ARG A 181 0.08 5.32 26.41
C ARG A 181 -1.43 5.33 26.15
N GLY A 182 -2.00 4.19 25.78
CA GLY A 182 -3.45 4.06 25.50
C GLY A 182 -3.86 4.62 24.13
N HIS A 183 -2.92 4.84 23.22
CA HIS A 183 -3.22 5.28 21.86
C HIS A 183 -3.34 4.09 20.91
N GLU A 184 -4.24 4.21 19.93
CA GLU A 184 -4.43 3.24 18.87
C GLU A 184 -3.23 3.23 17.89
N ILE A 185 -3.04 2.10 17.21
CA ILE A 185 -2.07 1.99 16.11
C ILE A 185 -2.75 2.50 14.86
N PRO A 186 -2.10 3.35 14.05
CA PRO A 186 -2.68 3.79 12.79
C PRO A 186 -3.01 2.63 11.84
N ASP A 187 -4.22 2.64 11.26
CA ASP A 187 -4.71 1.60 10.33
C ASP A 187 -3.77 1.39 9.13
N SER A 188 -3.03 2.41 8.74
CA SER A 188 -2.00 2.36 7.69
C SER A 188 -0.89 1.34 7.96
N MET A 189 -0.69 0.93 9.22
CA MET A 189 0.28 -0.12 9.57
C MET A 189 -0.23 -1.54 9.32
N VAL A 190 -1.54 -1.76 9.19
CA VAL A 190 -2.14 -3.11 9.08
C VAL A 190 -1.62 -3.85 7.84
N GLY A 191 -1.41 -3.15 6.72
CA GLY A 191 -0.84 -3.76 5.50
C GLY A 191 0.61 -4.27 5.66
N PHE A 192 1.31 -3.79 6.69
CA PHE A 192 2.68 -4.18 7.02
C PHE A 192 2.74 -5.06 8.27
N ALA A 193 1.60 -5.47 8.84
CA ALA A 193 1.52 -6.28 10.08
C ALA A 193 2.42 -7.53 10.04
N ASN A 194 2.46 -8.21 8.89
CA ASN A 194 3.31 -9.39 8.67
C ASN A 194 4.81 -9.12 8.87
N LEU A 195 5.29 -7.88 8.68
CA LEU A 195 6.68 -7.51 8.97
C LEU A 195 6.98 -7.54 10.47
N PHE A 196 5.97 -7.28 11.30
CA PHE A 196 6.09 -7.19 12.75
C PHE A 196 5.74 -8.52 13.45
N ASP A 197 4.88 -9.36 12.84
CA ASP A 197 4.46 -10.66 13.37
C ASP A 197 5.58 -11.71 13.41
N ALA A 198 6.60 -11.61 12.55
CA ALA A 198 7.76 -12.52 12.61
C ALA A 198 8.58 -12.42 13.92
N LYS A 199 8.20 -11.51 14.84
CA LYS A 199 8.73 -11.44 16.21
C LYS A 199 7.77 -11.91 17.31
N ILE A 200 6.49 -12.16 17.02
CA ILE A 200 5.53 -12.59 18.05
C ILE A 200 5.66 -14.11 18.32
N ASP A 201 6.00 -14.90 17.30
CA ASP A 201 6.20 -16.35 17.46
C ASP A 201 7.56 -16.76 18.06
N ALA A 202 8.50 -15.83 18.19
CA ALA A 202 9.83 -16.13 18.73
C ALA A 202 9.90 -16.12 20.27
N ASP A 203 8.84 -15.69 20.96
CA ASP A 203 8.82 -15.51 22.43
C ASP A 203 7.77 -16.37 23.17
N THR A 204 7.13 -17.34 22.49
CA THR A 204 6.28 -18.37 23.13
C THR A 204 6.94 -19.75 23.16
N GLY A 205 8.23 -19.77 23.48
CA GLY A 205 9.02 -20.98 23.65
C GLY A 205 9.95 -20.92 24.85
N SER A 206 9.39 -21.05 26.06
CA SER A 206 10.06 -21.65 27.23
C SER A 206 9.02 -22.14 28.23
#